data_AF-A0A1J4TD64-F1
#
_entry.id   AF-A0A1J4TD64-F1
#
_cell.length_a   1.000
_cell.length_b   1.000
_cell.length_c   1.000
_cell.angle_alpha   90.00
_cell.angle_beta   90.00
_cell.angle_gamma   90.00
#
_symmetry.space_group_name_H-M   'P 1'
#
loop_
_entity.id
_entity.type
_entity.pdbx_description
1 polymer ?
#
loop_
_entity_poly.entity_id
_entity_poly.type
_entity_poly.pdbx_seq_one_letter_code
_entity_poly.pdbx_strand_id
1 'polypeptide(L)'
;MATPLTNDDLEFLLIRSVEEILKTEDHTAFFEWFNRYAEAVAPVFFTKLVPAARPSFKGFFSRYIWNRTALPGNHFRPRPLPKPERNAPCPCGSGKKYKHCCLHEEDFNDQFPNLSLLRYVLDALTAKQRADLPYEYLSPEELEHVADEWIKIGRAKDAAKLLVGLFADMDKVDERAEGAFDRLLDCYDELGNPLKKKKLLERGMGAPDKRLRAAAMQRRCCILADHHEYVEAWALFQELQRLVPNDPSLSHLEIIILLNQGERQRAAERAKFWVARLSRDPEFIHAPLIEFLRGVARGEVADAMTDLARDLGPDLPQLVALIEQLPPPECHYTLQPMDDSAGPLAMDKKLQSLFAQWEAHGEFAQSLEEDVDWLKRNPLAFNCFEILDDWLATVEKTRLSHGFETVVLLPVMRHAEALLQLILERYKADKLKLEWGWMENRPALSVLERMVRMARLTHNTDVAVRVAEWMVLTLNPNDNQGMRDYLIHDYLRLNLIREALALAGKFPDDMAPVQYGTVLALFMDKQESAARDALKTARSRYPEVAKMLLADKPKPPRLREGLVQIGGKDEAWYYRTENLDLWQATGGLEWLKRVR
;
A
#
# COMPACT_ATOMS: atom_id res chain seq x y z
N MET A 1 6.18 5.50 -25.44
CA MET A 1 5.46 4.22 -25.26
C MET A 1 3.99 4.56 -25.14
N ALA A 2 3.13 3.81 -25.82
CA ALA A 2 1.71 4.13 -25.97
C ALA A 2 0.93 3.81 -24.69
N THR A 3 0.11 4.78 -24.26
CA THR A 3 -0.91 4.68 -23.21
C THR A 3 -1.88 3.52 -23.48
N PRO A 4 -2.38 2.78 -22.47
CA PRO A 4 -3.43 1.79 -22.69
C PRO A 4 -4.71 2.49 -23.19
N LEU A 5 -5.25 2.01 -24.32
CA LEU A 5 -6.50 2.47 -24.90
C LEU A 5 -7.71 1.97 -24.07
N THR A 6 -8.03 2.59 -22.94
CA THR A 6 -9.40 2.54 -22.39
C THR A 6 -10.13 3.81 -22.83
N ASN A 7 -10.63 3.77 -24.06
CA ASN A 7 -11.72 4.66 -24.46
C ASN A 7 -12.99 4.10 -23.80
N ASP A 8 -13.69 4.88 -22.97
CA ASP A 8 -14.89 4.45 -22.20
C ASP A 8 -15.93 3.66 -23.03
N ASP A 9 -16.02 3.92 -24.33
CA ASP A 9 -16.97 3.25 -25.22
C ASP A 9 -16.51 1.88 -25.76
N LEU A 10 -15.21 1.59 -25.76
CA LEU A 10 -14.68 0.25 -26.08
C LEU A 10 -14.96 -0.74 -24.94
N GLU A 11 -14.77 -0.33 -23.69
CA GLU A 11 -15.13 -1.16 -22.53
C GLU A 11 -16.64 -1.45 -22.55
N PHE A 12 -17.46 -0.44 -22.85
CA PHE A 12 -18.89 -0.63 -23.03
C PHE A 12 -19.22 -1.62 -24.17
N LEU A 13 -18.50 -1.58 -25.29
CA LEU A 13 -18.66 -2.58 -26.36
C LEU A 13 -18.36 -4.00 -25.90
N LEU A 14 -17.31 -4.20 -25.10
CA LEU A 14 -16.96 -5.51 -24.55
C LEU A 14 -18.05 -6.03 -23.61
N ILE A 15 -18.55 -5.18 -22.70
CA ILE A 15 -19.68 -5.50 -21.81
C ILE A 15 -20.89 -5.96 -22.62
N ARG A 16 -21.34 -5.14 -23.58
CA ARG A 16 -22.52 -5.43 -24.40
C ARG A 16 -22.33 -6.67 -25.28
N SER A 17 -21.10 -6.90 -25.76
CA SER A 17 -20.78 -8.09 -26.56
C SER A 17 -20.91 -9.37 -25.75
N VAL A 18 -20.36 -9.39 -24.53
CA VAL A 18 -20.47 -10.54 -23.65
C VAL A 18 -21.91 -10.78 -23.23
N GLU A 19 -22.65 -9.73 -22.85
CA GLU A 19 -24.08 -9.86 -22.55
C GLU A 19 -24.89 -10.45 -23.72
N GLU A 20 -24.58 -10.07 -24.96
CA GLU A 20 -25.24 -10.64 -26.13
C GLU A 20 -24.87 -12.12 -26.34
N ILE A 21 -23.58 -12.48 -26.20
CA ILE A 21 -23.12 -13.87 -26.27
C ILE A 21 -23.84 -14.73 -25.24
N LEU A 22 -23.98 -14.26 -24.00
CA LEU A 22 -24.56 -15.03 -22.91
C LEU A 22 -26.09 -15.24 -23.03
N LYS A 23 -26.79 -14.52 -23.92
CA LYS A 23 -28.23 -14.74 -24.15
C LYS A 23 -28.53 -16.05 -24.87
N THR A 24 -27.67 -16.43 -25.81
CA THR A 24 -27.95 -17.56 -26.72
C THR A 24 -26.80 -18.55 -26.85
N GLU A 25 -25.57 -18.16 -26.49
CA GLU A 25 -24.34 -18.91 -26.75
C GLU A 25 -24.23 -19.38 -28.21
N ASP A 26 -24.69 -18.55 -29.16
CA ASP A 26 -24.58 -18.77 -30.60
C ASP A 26 -23.74 -17.69 -31.27
N HIS A 27 -22.60 -18.10 -31.84
CA HIS A 27 -21.69 -17.23 -32.57
C HIS A 27 -22.36 -16.54 -33.78
N THR A 28 -23.33 -17.19 -34.44
CA THR A 28 -23.99 -16.61 -35.62
C THR A 28 -24.82 -15.40 -35.21
N ALA A 29 -25.68 -15.58 -34.20
CA ALA A 29 -26.49 -14.49 -33.63
C ALA A 29 -25.62 -13.34 -33.11
N PHE A 30 -24.52 -13.66 -32.40
CA PHE A 30 -23.59 -12.64 -31.90
C PHE A 30 -22.91 -11.87 -33.05
N PHE A 31 -22.45 -12.54 -34.10
CA PHE A 31 -21.79 -11.87 -35.23
C PHE A 31 -22.76 -10.96 -36.00
N GLU A 32 -24.03 -11.37 -36.15
CA GLU A 32 -25.06 -10.52 -36.74
C GLU A 32 -25.32 -9.26 -35.90
N TRP A 33 -25.45 -9.43 -34.57
CA TRP A 33 -25.60 -8.32 -33.65
C TRP A 33 -24.39 -7.38 -33.71
N PHE A 34 -23.17 -7.92 -33.62
CA PHE A 34 -21.95 -7.14 -33.60
C PHE A 34 -21.78 -6.33 -34.88
N ASN A 35 -22.01 -6.96 -36.05
CA ASN A 35 -21.92 -6.27 -37.33
C ASN A 35 -22.93 -5.12 -37.46
N ARG A 36 -24.12 -5.27 -36.90
CA ARG A 36 -25.22 -4.29 -36.95
C ARG A 36 -25.04 -3.14 -35.96
N TYR A 37 -24.58 -3.43 -34.74
CA TYR A 37 -24.66 -2.48 -33.62
C TYR A 37 -23.32 -1.99 -33.08
N ALA A 38 -22.17 -2.63 -33.36
CA ALA A 38 -20.90 -2.27 -32.73
C ALA A 38 -20.49 -0.80 -32.92
N GLU A 39 -20.71 -0.22 -34.11
CA GLU A 39 -20.41 1.20 -34.39
C GLU A 39 -21.33 2.17 -33.63
N ALA A 40 -22.57 1.76 -33.33
CA ALA A 40 -23.49 2.55 -32.53
C ALA A 40 -23.20 2.43 -31.04
N VAL A 41 -22.69 1.28 -30.59
CA VAL A 41 -22.31 1.01 -29.20
C VAL A 41 -20.99 1.72 -28.85
N ALA A 42 -20.02 1.75 -29.76
CA ALA A 42 -18.71 2.39 -29.55
C ALA A 42 -18.34 3.42 -30.64
N PRO A 43 -19.09 4.51 -30.79
CA PRO A 43 -18.91 5.45 -31.88
C PRO A 43 -17.54 6.17 -31.85
N VAL A 44 -16.99 6.47 -30.68
CA VAL A 44 -15.69 7.14 -30.52
C VAL A 44 -14.57 6.19 -30.91
N PHE A 45 -14.60 4.94 -30.45
CA PHE A 45 -13.63 3.92 -30.82
C PHE A 45 -13.61 3.70 -32.34
N PHE A 46 -14.77 3.47 -32.97
CA PHE A 46 -14.84 3.20 -34.40
C PHE A 46 -14.51 4.42 -35.29
N THR A 47 -14.62 5.64 -34.78
CA THR A 47 -14.20 6.86 -35.51
C THR A 47 -12.69 6.93 -35.69
N LYS A 48 -11.90 6.27 -34.82
CA LYS A 48 -10.45 6.16 -34.97
C LYS A 48 -10.04 5.23 -36.12
N LEU A 49 -10.94 4.36 -36.59
CA LEU A 49 -10.70 3.45 -37.70
C LEU A 49 -11.13 4.07 -39.03
N VAL A 50 -10.31 3.86 -40.07
CA VAL A 50 -10.62 4.27 -41.44
C VAL A 50 -11.93 3.59 -41.88
N PRO A 51 -12.92 4.30 -42.44
CA PRO A 51 -14.23 3.73 -42.79
C PRO A 51 -14.17 2.44 -43.63
N ALA A 52 -13.22 2.37 -44.57
CA ALA A 52 -13.01 1.20 -45.42
C ALA A 52 -12.49 -0.06 -44.66
N ALA A 53 -11.85 0.11 -43.50
CA ALA A 53 -11.32 -0.97 -42.67
C ALA A 53 -12.33 -1.48 -41.62
N ARG A 54 -13.39 -0.72 -41.32
CA ARG A 54 -14.37 -1.09 -40.29
C ARG A 54 -15.03 -2.47 -40.50
N PRO A 55 -15.43 -2.86 -41.73
CA PRO A 55 -16.04 -4.18 -41.93
C PRO A 55 -15.07 -5.35 -41.66
N SER A 56 -13.80 -5.25 -42.08
CA SER A 56 -12.80 -6.27 -41.79
C SER A 56 -12.45 -6.33 -40.32
N PHE A 57 -12.28 -5.16 -39.67
CA PHE A 57 -12.06 -5.08 -38.24
C PHE A 57 -13.22 -5.68 -37.43
N LYS A 58 -14.48 -5.35 -37.72
CA LYS A 58 -15.65 -5.92 -37.02
C LYS A 58 -15.69 -7.44 -37.13
N GLY A 59 -15.37 -7.99 -38.30
CA GLY A 59 -15.30 -9.45 -38.50
C GLY A 59 -14.15 -10.12 -37.74
N PHE A 60 -12.99 -9.47 -37.65
CA PHE A 60 -11.88 -9.92 -36.81
C PHE A 60 -12.26 -9.85 -35.33
N PHE A 61 -12.73 -8.69 -34.87
CA PHE A 61 -12.88 -8.39 -33.45
C PHE A 61 -14.07 -9.15 -32.82
N SER A 62 -15.18 -9.31 -33.52
CA SER A 62 -16.27 -10.20 -33.07
C SER A 62 -15.78 -11.64 -32.88
N ARG A 63 -15.00 -12.17 -33.82
CA ARG A 63 -14.40 -13.50 -33.68
C ARG A 63 -13.37 -13.56 -32.56
N TYR A 64 -12.57 -12.51 -32.40
CA TYR A 64 -11.60 -12.37 -31.31
C TYR A 64 -12.29 -12.45 -29.94
N ILE A 65 -13.41 -11.74 -29.77
CA ILE A 65 -14.22 -11.74 -28.55
C ILE A 65 -14.84 -13.11 -28.32
N TRP A 66 -15.52 -13.66 -29.33
CA TRP A 66 -16.17 -14.98 -29.23
C TRP A 66 -15.19 -16.07 -28.80
N ASN A 67 -14.03 -16.15 -29.45
CA ASN A 67 -13.05 -17.20 -29.21
C ASN A 67 -12.43 -17.16 -27.80
N ARG A 68 -12.57 -16.05 -27.07
CA ARG A 68 -12.04 -15.86 -25.71
C ARG A 68 -13.14 -15.81 -24.65
N THR A 69 -14.41 -15.75 -25.03
CA THR A 69 -15.51 -15.63 -24.07
C THR A 69 -15.74 -16.97 -23.38
N ALA A 70 -15.66 -17.00 -22.04
CA ALA A 70 -16.01 -18.14 -21.23
C ALA A 70 -17.53 -18.38 -21.25
N LEU A 71 -17.97 -19.53 -21.78
CA LEU A 71 -19.40 -19.81 -21.98
C LEU A 71 -19.97 -20.65 -20.82
N PRO A 72 -21.00 -20.20 -20.08
CA PRO A 72 -21.65 -20.98 -19.02
C PRO A 72 -22.09 -22.39 -19.46
N GLY A 73 -22.71 -22.52 -20.63
CA GLY A 73 -23.13 -23.79 -21.24
C GLY A 73 -21.97 -24.67 -21.71
N ASN A 74 -20.73 -24.23 -21.53
CA ASN A 74 -19.50 -24.98 -21.75
C ASN A 74 -18.59 -25.02 -20.51
N HIS A 75 -19.17 -25.00 -19.31
CA HIS A 75 -18.41 -24.97 -18.05
C HIS A 75 -17.41 -23.81 -17.99
N PHE A 76 -17.81 -22.64 -18.50
CA PHE A 76 -16.98 -21.43 -18.55
C PHE A 76 -15.67 -21.60 -19.33
N ARG A 77 -15.63 -22.56 -20.26
CA ARG A 77 -14.53 -22.69 -21.24
C ARG A 77 -14.92 -22.07 -22.58
N PRO A 78 -14.02 -21.35 -23.27
CA PRO A 78 -14.30 -20.86 -24.61
C PRO A 78 -14.56 -21.99 -25.62
N ARG A 79 -15.36 -21.70 -26.65
CA ARG A 79 -15.55 -22.58 -27.83
C ARG A 79 -14.98 -21.89 -29.08
N PRO A 80 -13.65 -21.86 -29.24
CA PRO A 80 -13.02 -21.13 -30.33
C PRO A 80 -13.38 -21.75 -31.69
N LEU A 81 -13.72 -20.89 -32.64
CA LEU A 81 -14.01 -21.30 -34.02
C LEU A 81 -12.69 -21.64 -34.76
N PRO A 82 -12.70 -22.64 -35.66
CA PRO A 82 -11.52 -23.07 -36.41
C PRO A 82 -11.01 -21.97 -37.35
N LYS A 83 -9.71 -21.65 -37.33
CA LYS A 83 -9.13 -20.57 -38.12
C LYS A 83 -9.51 -20.70 -39.61
N PRO A 84 -10.07 -19.66 -40.24
CA PRO A 84 -10.47 -19.74 -41.64
C PRO A 84 -9.27 -20.03 -42.55
N GLU A 85 -9.46 -20.86 -43.57
CA GLU A 85 -8.40 -21.12 -44.55
C GLU A 85 -8.07 -19.86 -45.36
N ARG A 86 -6.78 -19.66 -45.69
CA ARG A 86 -6.29 -18.42 -46.35
C ARG A 86 -7.06 -18.05 -47.62
N ASN A 87 -7.50 -19.02 -48.41
CA ASN A 87 -8.19 -18.78 -49.68
C ASN A 87 -9.71 -18.90 -49.61
N ALA A 88 -10.27 -19.31 -48.46
CA ALA A 88 -11.71 -19.41 -48.28
C ALA A 88 -12.37 -18.02 -48.26
N PRO A 89 -13.69 -17.92 -48.57
CA PRO A 89 -14.45 -16.69 -48.36
C PRO A 89 -14.30 -16.19 -46.92
N CYS A 90 -14.09 -14.88 -46.76
CA CYS A 90 -13.90 -14.28 -45.45
C CYS A 90 -15.18 -14.36 -44.61
N PRO A 91 -15.13 -14.82 -43.33
CA PRO A 91 -16.32 -14.97 -42.49
C PRO A 91 -16.99 -13.64 -42.12
N CYS A 92 -16.37 -12.48 -42.39
CA CYS A 92 -16.99 -11.17 -42.16
C CYS A 92 -18.05 -10.77 -43.19
N GLY A 93 -18.29 -11.59 -44.21
CA GLY A 93 -19.29 -11.30 -45.25
C GLY A 93 -18.81 -10.34 -46.35
N SER A 94 -17.53 -9.98 -46.39
CA SER A 94 -16.98 -9.04 -47.39
C SER A 94 -16.91 -9.58 -48.83
N GLY A 95 -17.14 -10.88 -49.04
CA GLY A 95 -16.97 -11.56 -50.33
C GLY A 95 -15.53 -11.74 -50.79
N LYS A 96 -14.54 -11.20 -50.07
CA LYS A 96 -13.10 -11.37 -50.37
C LYS A 96 -12.56 -12.70 -49.82
N LYS A 97 -11.42 -13.17 -50.34
CA LYS A 97 -10.65 -14.27 -49.71
C LYS A 97 -10.15 -13.82 -48.33
N TYR A 98 -10.13 -14.70 -47.34
CA TYR A 98 -9.71 -14.39 -45.97
C TYR A 98 -8.33 -13.70 -45.90
N LYS A 99 -7.35 -14.20 -46.69
CA LYS A 99 -6.01 -13.59 -46.79
C LYS A 99 -5.97 -12.17 -47.36
N HIS A 100 -7.05 -11.68 -47.96
CA HIS A 100 -7.16 -10.33 -48.52
C HIS A 100 -8.18 -9.48 -47.73
N CYS A 101 -8.55 -9.93 -46.52
CA CYS A 101 -9.51 -9.28 -45.64
C CYS A 101 -9.04 -9.44 -44.20
N CYS A 102 -9.85 -10.04 -43.31
CA CYS A 102 -9.60 -10.13 -41.86
C CYS A 102 -8.26 -10.75 -41.45
N LEU A 103 -7.53 -11.47 -42.32
CA LEU A 103 -6.21 -11.98 -41.98
C LEU A 103 -5.21 -10.84 -41.71
N HIS A 104 -5.28 -9.72 -42.43
CA HIS A 104 -4.40 -8.56 -42.19
C HIS A 104 -4.74 -7.83 -40.89
N GLU A 105 -5.94 -8.07 -40.35
CA GLU A 105 -6.38 -7.49 -39.09
C GLU A 105 -5.90 -8.34 -37.90
N GLU A 106 -5.34 -9.55 -38.11
CA GLU A 106 -4.79 -10.35 -37.00
C GLU A 106 -3.56 -9.70 -36.35
N ASP A 107 -2.91 -8.76 -37.06
CA ASP A 107 -1.83 -7.93 -36.51
C ASP A 107 -2.35 -7.02 -35.36
N PHE A 108 -3.67 -6.81 -35.24
CA PHE A 108 -4.29 -6.17 -34.08
C PHE A 108 -4.31 -7.04 -32.82
N ASN A 109 -3.97 -8.34 -32.89
CA ASN A 109 -3.83 -9.16 -31.69
C ASN A 109 -2.84 -8.54 -30.69
N ASP A 110 -1.77 -7.93 -31.22
CA ASP A 110 -0.73 -7.27 -30.41
C ASP A 110 -1.22 -5.95 -29.78
N GLN A 111 -2.36 -5.41 -30.23
CA GLN A 111 -3.00 -4.23 -29.63
C GLN A 111 -3.95 -4.58 -28.49
N PHE A 112 -4.36 -5.85 -28.40
CA PHE A 112 -5.16 -6.39 -27.30
C PHE A 112 -4.47 -7.60 -26.67
N PRO A 113 -3.21 -7.49 -26.22
CA PRO A 113 -2.57 -8.60 -25.54
C PRO A 113 -3.30 -8.84 -24.21
N ASN A 114 -3.55 -10.11 -23.89
CA ASN A 114 -4.09 -10.51 -22.58
C ASN A 114 -5.48 -9.94 -22.23
N LEU A 115 -6.34 -9.64 -23.20
CA LEU A 115 -7.74 -9.27 -22.91
C LEU A 115 -8.48 -10.47 -22.28
N SER A 116 -8.63 -10.45 -20.95
CA SER A 116 -9.50 -11.40 -20.25
C SER A 116 -10.96 -11.02 -20.44
N LEU A 117 -11.74 -11.94 -21.01
CA LEU A 117 -13.20 -11.79 -21.09
C LEU A 117 -13.93 -12.37 -19.89
N LEU A 118 -13.23 -13.06 -19.00
CA LEU A 118 -13.84 -13.69 -17.83
C LEU A 118 -14.45 -12.65 -16.89
N ARG A 119 -13.79 -11.49 -16.71
CA ARG A 119 -14.34 -10.37 -15.91
C ARG A 119 -15.74 -10.00 -16.36
N TYR A 120 -15.92 -9.69 -17.64
CA TYR A 120 -17.21 -9.29 -18.21
C TYR A 120 -18.25 -10.41 -18.14
N VAL A 121 -17.82 -11.67 -18.31
CA VAL A 121 -18.72 -12.83 -18.14
C VAL A 121 -19.23 -12.88 -16.70
N LEU A 122 -18.33 -12.79 -15.72
CA LEU A 122 -18.67 -12.85 -14.30
C LEU A 122 -19.52 -11.66 -13.85
N ASP A 123 -19.31 -10.47 -14.43
CA ASP A 123 -20.12 -9.27 -14.17
C ASP A 123 -21.56 -9.43 -14.67
N ALA A 124 -21.76 -10.05 -15.83
CA ALA A 124 -23.09 -10.31 -16.39
C ALA A 124 -23.88 -11.40 -15.64
N LEU A 125 -23.23 -12.21 -14.81
CA LEU A 125 -23.91 -13.23 -14.00
C LEU A 125 -24.70 -12.62 -12.83
N THR A 126 -25.76 -13.32 -12.41
CA THR A 126 -26.41 -13.05 -11.13
C THR A 126 -25.53 -13.50 -9.95
N ALA A 127 -25.77 -12.94 -8.76
CA ALA A 127 -25.06 -13.35 -7.55
C ALA A 127 -25.20 -14.85 -7.25
N LYS A 128 -26.35 -15.46 -7.59
CA LYS A 128 -26.58 -16.90 -7.44
C LYS A 128 -25.68 -17.70 -8.39
N GLN A 129 -25.64 -17.33 -9.67
CA GLN A 129 -24.78 -18.00 -10.66
C GLN A 129 -23.30 -17.88 -10.30
N ARG A 130 -22.85 -16.74 -9.76
CA ARG A 130 -21.48 -16.58 -9.27
C ARG A 130 -21.13 -17.46 -8.08
N ALA A 131 -22.11 -17.77 -7.22
CA ALA A 131 -21.89 -18.66 -6.07
C ALA A 131 -21.72 -20.13 -6.49
N ASP A 132 -22.29 -20.52 -7.62
CA ASP A 132 -22.30 -21.91 -8.13
C ASP A 132 -21.26 -22.13 -9.26
N LEU A 133 -20.18 -21.34 -9.30
CA LEU A 133 -19.16 -21.44 -10.35
C LEU A 133 -18.41 -22.79 -10.30
N PRO A 134 -18.13 -23.41 -11.46
CA PRO A 134 -17.43 -24.67 -11.51
C PRO A 134 -15.91 -24.44 -11.53
N TYR A 135 -15.34 -24.12 -10.37
CA TYR A 135 -13.93 -23.73 -10.21
C TYR A 135 -12.92 -24.72 -10.80
N GLU A 136 -13.25 -26.01 -10.88
CA GLU A 136 -12.39 -27.05 -11.49
C GLU A 136 -12.12 -26.84 -13.00
N TYR A 137 -12.92 -26.01 -13.69
CA TYR A 137 -12.74 -25.68 -15.11
C TYR A 137 -12.27 -24.26 -15.35
N LEU A 138 -12.11 -23.46 -14.29
CA LEU A 138 -11.65 -22.08 -14.36
C LEU A 138 -10.13 -22.04 -14.11
N SER A 139 -9.42 -21.21 -14.86
CA SER A 139 -7.99 -20.98 -14.63
C SER A 139 -7.81 -20.15 -13.34
N PRO A 140 -7.00 -20.61 -12.38
CA PRO A 140 -6.66 -19.82 -11.20
C PRO A 140 -6.05 -18.46 -11.55
N GLU A 141 -5.23 -18.39 -12.60
CA GLU A 141 -4.57 -17.17 -13.08
C GLU A 141 -5.59 -16.16 -13.64
N GLU A 142 -6.58 -16.63 -14.42
CA GLU A 142 -7.67 -15.77 -14.88
C GLU A 142 -8.54 -15.28 -13.71
N LEU A 143 -8.76 -16.10 -12.69
CA LEU A 143 -9.51 -15.71 -11.49
C LEU A 143 -8.75 -14.69 -10.65
N GLU A 144 -7.44 -14.83 -10.53
CA GLU A 144 -6.56 -13.82 -9.93
C GLU A 144 -6.67 -12.49 -10.68
N HIS A 145 -6.55 -12.52 -12.01
CA HIS A 145 -6.64 -11.32 -12.83
C HIS A 145 -8.00 -10.62 -12.67
N VAL A 146 -9.11 -11.36 -12.69
CA VAL A 146 -10.44 -10.77 -12.44
C VAL A 146 -10.53 -10.18 -11.03
N ALA A 147 -9.96 -10.85 -10.03
CA ALA A 147 -9.96 -10.34 -8.67
C ALA A 147 -9.16 -9.04 -8.54
N ASP A 148 -7.99 -8.93 -9.17
CA ASP A 148 -7.18 -7.71 -9.25
C ASP A 148 -7.98 -6.55 -9.88
N GLU A 149 -8.62 -6.79 -11.02
CA GLU A 149 -9.45 -5.80 -11.71
C GLU A 149 -10.65 -5.34 -10.86
N TRP A 150 -11.31 -6.26 -10.16
CA TRP A 150 -12.41 -5.91 -9.25
C TRP A 150 -11.94 -5.09 -8.04
N ILE A 151 -10.76 -5.37 -7.49
CA ILE A 151 -10.19 -4.57 -6.40
C ILE A 151 -9.97 -3.13 -6.85
N LYS A 152 -9.35 -2.91 -8.02
CA LYS A 152 -9.08 -1.57 -8.57
C LYS A 152 -10.33 -0.69 -8.67
N ILE A 153 -11.50 -1.30 -8.92
CA ILE A 153 -12.79 -0.60 -9.01
C ILE A 153 -13.61 -0.65 -7.70
N GLY A 154 -12.97 -0.93 -6.56
CA GLY A 154 -13.61 -0.89 -5.23
C GLY A 154 -14.50 -2.09 -4.90
N ARG A 155 -14.38 -3.20 -5.64
CA ARG A 155 -15.17 -4.44 -5.47
C ARG A 155 -14.39 -5.56 -4.75
N ALA A 156 -13.51 -5.21 -3.82
CA ALA A 156 -12.73 -6.16 -3.02
C ALA A 156 -13.58 -7.24 -2.32
N LYS A 157 -14.82 -6.94 -1.92
CA LYS A 157 -15.76 -7.93 -1.35
C LYS A 157 -16.15 -9.03 -2.33
N ASP A 158 -16.30 -8.70 -3.61
CA ASP A 158 -16.66 -9.68 -4.64
C ASP A 158 -15.44 -10.50 -5.07
N ALA A 159 -14.27 -9.84 -5.19
CA ALA A 159 -12.99 -10.51 -5.40
C ALA A 159 -12.70 -11.54 -4.30
N ALA A 160 -12.86 -11.16 -3.03
CA ALA A 160 -12.70 -12.07 -1.91
C ALA A 160 -13.65 -13.28 -1.98
N LYS A 161 -14.92 -13.07 -2.37
CA LYS A 161 -15.88 -14.18 -2.52
C LYS A 161 -15.49 -15.13 -3.66
N LEU A 162 -15.06 -14.58 -4.79
CA LEU A 162 -14.62 -15.36 -5.95
C LEU A 162 -13.47 -16.30 -5.57
N LEU A 163 -12.43 -15.73 -4.96
CA LEU A 163 -11.23 -16.48 -4.58
C LEU A 163 -11.48 -17.42 -3.39
N VAL A 164 -12.39 -17.08 -2.46
CA VAL A 164 -12.83 -18.02 -1.41
C VAL A 164 -13.44 -19.29 -2.02
N GLY A 165 -14.19 -19.16 -3.11
CA GLY A 165 -14.73 -20.33 -3.81
C GLY A 165 -13.65 -21.17 -4.48
N LEU A 166 -12.61 -20.54 -5.07
CA LEU A 166 -11.45 -21.25 -5.62
C LEU A 166 -10.73 -22.07 -4.54
N PHE A 167 -10.49 -21.47 -3.38
CA PHE A 167 -9.84 -22.13 -2.24
C PHE A 167 -10.83 -22.83 -1.29
N ALA A 168 -12.03 -23.17 -1.75
CA ALA A 168 -12.97 -23.93 -0.93
C ALA A 168 -12.41 -25.34 -0.63
N ASP A 169 -11.77 -25.95 -1.62
CA ASP A 169 -11.11 -27.24 -1.55
C ASP A 169 -9.61 -27.09 -1.87
N MET A 170 -8.77 -27.12 -0.82
CA MET A 170 -7.33 -26.94 -0.97
C MET A 170 -6.65 -28.13 -1.68
N ASP A 171 -7.34 -29.27 -1.79
CA ASP A 171 -6.79 -30.47 -2.41
C ASP A 171 -6.89 -30.42 -3.95
N LYS A 172 -7.68 -29.49 -4.49
CA LYS A 172 -7.92 -29.30 -5.92
C LYS A 172 -7.15 -28.14 -6.56
N VAL A 173 -6.40 -27.39 -5.77
CA VAL A 173 -5.57 -26.28 -6.25
C VAL A 173 -4.11 -26.70 -6.32
N ASP A 174 -3.40 -26.16 -7.31
CA ASP A 174 -1.99 -26.42 -7.56
C ASP A 174 -1.21 -25.09 -7.56
N GLU A 175 0.07 -25.15 -7.92
CA GLU A 175 0.98 -23.99 -7.95
C GLU A 175 0.45 -22.79 -8.77
N ARG A 176 -0.42 -23.01 -9.76
CA ARG A 176 -1.01 -21.92 -10.56
C ARG A 176 -1.91 -21.00 -9.74
N ALA A 177 -2.40 -21.46 -8.61
CA ALA A 177 -3.23 -20.68 -7.70
C ALA A 177 -2.41 -19.81 -6.74
N GLU A 178 -1.07 -19.80 -6.81
CA GLU A 178 -0.22 -19.01 -5.90
C GLU A 178 -0.59 -17.51 -5.93
N GLY A 179 -0.65 -16.90 -7.11
CA GLY A 179 -1.03 -15.48 -7.21
C GLY A 179 -2.46 -15.20 -6.75
N ALA A 180 -3.41 -16.09 -7.07
CA ALA A 180 -4.78 -16.02 -6.55
C ALA A 180 -4.84 -16.12 -5.01
N PHE A 181 -3.94 -16.90 -4.39
CA PHE A 181 -3.87 -17.06 -2.95
C PHE A 181 -3.39 -15.77 -2.27
N ASP A 182 -2.31 -15.18 -2.79
CA ASP A 182 -1.79 -13.90 -2.32
C ASP A 182 -2.83 -12.79 -2.50
N ARG A 183 -3.49 -12.76 -3.65
CA ARG A 183 -4.56 -11.81 -3.94
C ARG A 183 -5.71 -11.87 -2.94
N LEU A 184 -6.08 -13.07 -2.47
CA LEU A 184 -7.11 -13.22 -1.44
C LEU A 184 -6.65 -12.75 -0.06
N LEU A 185 -5.35 -12.86 0.25
CA LEU A 185 -4.80 -12.31 1.49
C LEU A 185 -4.85 -10.79 1.48
N ASP A 186 -4.51 -10.16 0.36
CA ASP A 186 -4.55 -8.71 0.19
C ASP A 186 -6.00 -8.19 0.25
N CYS A 187 -6.97 -8.92 -0.34
CA CYS A 187 -8.39 -8.63 -0.15
C CYS A 187 -8.78 -8.59 1.34
N TYR A 188 -8.21 -9.46 2.19
CA TYR A 188 -8.52 -9.44 3.62
C TYR A 188 -7.86 -8.29 4.36
N ASP A 189 -6.71 -7.80 3.90
CA ASP A 189 -6.10 -6.58 4.45
C ASP A 189 -6.97 -5.36 4.14
N GLU A 190 -7.34 -5.19 2.87
CA GLU A 190 -8.18 -4.07 2.42
C GLU A 190 -9.56 -4.08 3.10
N LEU A 191 -10.15 -5.26 3.32
CA LEU A 191 -11.43 -5.40 3.98
C LEU A 191 -11.34 -5.41 5.52
N GLY A 192 -10.16 -5.25 6.11
CA GLY A 192 -9.96 -5.26 7.57
C GLY A 192 -10.38 -6.57 8.25
N ASN A 193 -10.06 -7.73 7.64
CA ASN A 193 -10.47 -9.06 8.07
C ASN A 193 -9.31 -9.95 8.57
N PRO A 194 -8.58 -9.57 9.64
CA PRO A 194 -7.37 -10.28 10.09
C PRO A 194 -7.63 -11.73 10.52
N LEU A 195 -8.83 -12.04 11.04
CA LEU A 195 -9.20 -13.40 11.41
C LEU A 195 -9.38 -14.33 10.20
N LYS A 196 -9.91 -13.82 9.08
CA LYS A 196 -10.05 -14.61 7.85
C LYS A 196 -8.68 -14.82 7.20
N LYS A 197 -7.85 -13.78 7.18
CA LYS A 197 -6.45 -13.85 6.75
C LYS A 197 -5.68 -14.93 7.51
N LYS A 198 -5.74 -14.90 8.85
CA LYS A 198 -5.10 -15.92 9.69
C LYS A 198 -5.58 -17.34 9.36
N LYS A 199 -6.89 -17.57 9.24
CA LYS A 199 -7.45 -18.88 8.88
C LYS A 199 -7.02 -19.36 7.50
N LEU A 200 -6.95 -18.45 6.51
CA LEU A 200 -6.49 -18.79 5.17
C LEU A 200 -5.01 -19.20 5.18
N LEU A 201 -4.16 -18.48 5.90
CA LEU A 201 -2.74 -18.84 6.07
C LEU A 201 -2.59 -20.21 6.75
N GLU A 202 -3.34 -20.49 7.81
CA GLU A 202 -3.35 -21.80 8.47
C GLU A 202 -3.74 -22.93 7.51
N ARG A 203 -4.77 -22.71 6.67
CA ARG A 203 -5.16 -23.68 5.62
C ARG A 203 -4.09 -23.83 4.55
N GLY A 204 -3.50 -22.72 4.09
CA GLY A 204 -2.43 -22.70 3.09
C GLY A 204 -1.18 -23.46 3.55
N MET A 205 -0.75 -23.27 4.81
CA MET A 205 0.36 -24.03 5.39
C MET A 205 0.07 -25.53 5.54
N GLY A 206 -1.21 -25.94 5.46
CA GLY A 206 -1.63 -27.34 5.42
C GLY A 206 -1.94 -27.87 4.01
N ALA A 207 -1.80 -27.06 2.96
CA ALA A 207 -2.18 -27.44 1.60
C ALA A 207 -1.34 -28.62 1.08
N PRO A 208 -1.90 -29.58 0.32
CA PRO A 208 -1.12 -30.69 -0.24
C PRO A 208 -0.05 -30.21 -1.22
N ASP A 209 -0.39 -29.20 -2.02
CA ASP A 209 0.55 -28.58 -2.96
C ASP A 209 1.71 -27.90 -2.22
N LYS A 210 2.92 -28.19 -2.69
CA LYS A 210 4.15 -27.74 -2.05
C LYS A 210 4.38 -26.24 -2.23
N ARG A 211 4.03 -25.67 -3.39
CA ARG A 211 4.24 -24.25 -3.71
C ARG A 211 3.28 -23.38 -2.93
N LEU A 212 1.99 -23.72 -2.91
CA LEU A 212 0.99 -23.04 -2.08
C LEU A 212 1.35 -23.06 -0.60
N ARG A 213 1.85 -24.20 -0.11
CA ARG A 213 2.32 -24.30 1.27
C ARG A 213 3.48 -23.36 1.54
N ALA A 214 4.45 -23.30 0.63
CA ALA A 214 5.60 -22.41 0.75
C ALA A 214 5.17 -20.93 0.72
N ALA A 215 4.28 -20.53 -0.20
CA ALA A 215 3.75 -19.17 -0.28
C ALA A 215 3.03 -18.76 1.03
N ALA A 216 2.17 -19.63 1.57
CA ALA A 216 1.49 -19.38 2.84
C ALA A 216 2.48 -19.22 4.02
N MET A 217 3.52 -20.05 4.08
CA MET A 217 4.57 -19.95 5.09
C MET A 217 5.38 -18.66 4.93
N GLN A 218 5.74 -18.26 3.70
CA GLN A 218 6.45 -17.01 3.41
C GLN A 218 5.65 -15.81 3.92
N ARG A 219 4.37 -15.72 3.54
CA ARG A 219 3.49 -14.61 3.96
C ARG A 219 3.29 -14.58 5.47
N ARG A 220 3.22 -15.75 6.13
CA ARG A 220 3.14 -15.85 7.59
C ARG A 220 4.45 -15.41 8.27
N CYS A 221 5.61 -15.72 7.71
CA CYS A 221 6.90 -15.23 8.20
C CYS A 221 6.96 -13.70 8.19
N CYS A 222 6.54 -13.05 7.10
CA CYS A 222 6.49 -11.58 7.04
C CYS A 222 5.59 -11.01 8.14
N ILE A 223 4.37 -11.52 8.28
CA ILE A 223 3.43 -11.05 9.31
C ILE A 223 3.99 -11.20 10.74
N LEU A 224 4.66 -12.33 11.02
CA LEU A 224 5.30 -12.55 12.31
C LEU A 224 6.44 -11.54 12.55
N ALA A 225 7.25 -11.28 11.52
CA ALA A 225 8.33 -10.30 11.60
C ALA A 225 7.79 -8.87 11.81
N ASP A 226 6.72 -8.49 11.12
CA ASP A 226 6.07 -7.18 11.25
C ASP A 226 5.46 -6.97 12.64
N HIS A 227 5.03 -8.05 13.29
CA HIS A 227 4.53 -8.02 14.68
C HIS A 227 5.64 -8.20 15.73
N HIS A 228 6.90 -8.24 15.31
CA HIS A 228 8.06 -8.49 16.18
C HIS A 228 8.03 -9.87 16.88
N GLU A 229 7.26 -10.84 16.36
CA GLU A 229 7.21 -12.24 16.81
C GLU A 229 8.37 -13.03 16.17
N TYR A 230 9.60 -12.61 16.46
CA TYR A 230 10.80 -13.07 15.74
C TYR A 230 11.18 -14.53 15.99
N VAL A 231 10.91 -15.05 17.18
CA VAL A 231 11.22 -16.45 17.52
C VAL A 231 10.38 -17.38 16.65
N GLU A 232 9.10 -17.09 16.54
CA GLU A 232 8.13 -17.78 15.70
C GLU A 232 8.46 -17.59 14.22
N ALA A 233 8.82 -16.37 13.80
CA ALA A 233 9.21 -16.08 12.41
C ALA A 233 10.41 -16.93 11.97
N TRP A 234 11.46 -17.00 12.81
CA TRP A 234 12.65 -17.80 12.52
C TRP A 234 12.39 -19.30 12.55
N ALA A 235 11.57 -19.79 13.48
CA ALA A 235 11.16 -21.19 13.50
C ALA A 235 10.44 -21.59 12.20
N LEU A 236 9.48 -20.77 11.77
CA LEU A 236 8.74 -20.99 10.53
C LEU A 236 9.63 -20.86 9.29
N PHE A 237 10.55 -19.89 9.28
CA PHE A 237 11.53 -19.72 8.21
C PHE A 237 12.41 -20.97 8.05
N GLN A 238 12.86 -21.57 9.16
CA GLN A 238 13.64 -22.82 9.10
C GLN A 238 12.84 -24.00 8.55
N GLU A 239 11.56 -24.09 8.90
CA GLU A 239 10.67 -25.11 8.30
C GLU A 239 10.48 -24.89 6.80
N LEU A 240 10.25 -23.63 6.39
CA LEU A 240 10.12 -23.24 4.99
C LEU A 240 11.41 -23.54 4.21
N GLN A 241 12.58 -23.25 4.78
CA GLN A 241 13.88 -23.55 4.18
C GLN A 241 14.08 -25.06 3.99
N ARG A 242 13.56 -25.91 4.87
CA ARG A 242 13.59 -27.38 4.68
C ARG A 242 12.62 -27.82 3.57
N LEU A 243 11.47 -27.15 3.46
CA LEU A 243 10.47 -27.46 2.42
C LEU A 243 10.98 -27.10 1.03
N VAL A 244 11.53 -25.89 0.85
CA VAL A 244 11.97 -25.34 -0.43
C VAL A 244 13.42 -24.82 -0.40
N PRO A 245 14.43 -25.69 -0.17
CA PRO A 245 15.81 -25.27 0.16
C PRO A 245 16.55 -24.50 -0.93
N ASN A 246 16.07 -24.55 -2.17
CA ASN A 246 16.65 -23.89 -3.34
C ASN A 246 15.77 -22.77 -3.89
N ASP A 247 14.70 -22.39 -3.18
CA ASP A 247 13.85 -21.29 -3.62
C ASP A 247 14.56 -19.95 -3.39
N PRO A 248 14.75 -19.13 -4.43
CA PRO A 248 15.36 -17.81 -4.30
C PRO A 248 14.57 -16.87 -3.37
N SER A 249 13.25 -17.05 -3.23
CA SER A 249 12.44 -16.19 -2.35
C SER A 249 12.92 -16.19 -0.89
N LEU A 250 13.55 -17.29 -0.47
CA LEU A 250 14.15 -17.43 0.86
C LEU A 250 15.21 -16.36 1.15
N SER A 251 15.97 -15.94 0.14
CA SER A 251 17.00 -14.92 0.35
C SER A 251 16.37 -13.58 0.69
N HIS A 252 15.31 -13.19 -0.03
CA HIS A 252 14.61 -11.94 0.25
C HIS A 252 13.99 -11.98 1.65
N LEU A 253 13.27 -13.07 1.96
CA LEU A 253 12.60 -13.24 3.25
C LEU A 253 13.56 -13.21 4.43
N GLU A 254 14.71 -13.90 4.34
CA GLU A 254 15.71 -13.90 5.41
C GLU A 254 16.24 -12.49 5.69
N ILE A 255 16.51 -11.73 4.63
CA ILE A 255 17.02 -10.38 4.73
C ILE A 255 15.98 -9.45 5.33
N ILE A 256 14.72 -9.52 4.91
CA ILE A 256 13.64 -8.70 5.48
C ILE A 256 13.47 -8.97 6.98
N ILE A 257 13.48 -10.24 7.41
CA ILE A 257 13.38 -10.58 8.84
C ILE A 257 14.54 -9.95 9.65
N LEU A 258 15.78 -10.01 9.13
CA LEU A 258 16.95 -9.44 9.79
C LEU A 258 16.92 -7.91 9.84
N LEU A 259 16.47 -7.28 8.75
CA LEU A 259 16.36 -5.82 8.67
C LEU A 259 15.28 -5.30 9.63
N ASN A 260 14.13 -5.98 9.73
CA ASN A 260 13.08 -5.65 10.72
C ASN A 260 13.58 -5.79 12.16
N GLN A 261 14.49 -6.75 12.43
CA GLN A 261 15.15 -6.89 13.74
C GLN A 261 16.22 -5.82 14.02
N GLY A 262 16.56 -4.97 13.04
CA GLY A 262 17.67 -4.04 13.12
C GLY A 262 19.05 -4.70 13.02
N GLU A 263 19.14 -6.00 12.71
CA GLU A 263 20.39 -6.76 12.59
C GLU A 263 21.09 -6.50 11.24
N ARG A 264 21.35 -5.23 10.91
CA ARG A 264 21.88 -4.79 9.60
C ARG A 264 23.20 -5.48 9.22
N GLN A 265 24.10 -5.67 10.19
CA GLN A 265 25.38 -6.33 9.94
C GLN A 265 25.18 -7.80 9.52
N ARG A 266 24.31 -8.52 10.22
CA ARG A 266 24.00 -9.91 9.91
C ARG A 266 23.23 -10.03 8.59
N ALA A 267 22.33 -9.08 8.31
CA ALA A 267 21.68 -8.98 7.00
C ALA A 267 22.72 -8.85 5.87
N ALA A 268 23.71 -7.96 6.01
CA ALA A 268 24.76 -7.81 5.01
C ALA A 268 25.60 -9.10 4.82
N GLU A 269 25.92 -9.81 5.89
CA GLU A 269 26.63 -11.10 5.82
C GLU A 269 25.82 -12.19 5.11
N ARG A 270 24.51 -12.29 5.44
CA ARG A 270 23.60 -13.24 4.78
C ARG A 270 23.36 -12.87 3.32
N ALA A 271 23.29 -11.59 2.99
CA ALA A 271 23.14 -11.13 1.62
C ALA A 271 24.36 -11.54 0.77
N LYS A 272 25.59 -11.38 1.28
CA LYS A 272 26.81 -11.87 0.61
C LYS A 272 26.77 -13.38 0.34
N PHE A 273 26.31 -14.15 1.33
CA PHE A 273 26.12 -15.59 1.16
C PHE A 273 25.12 -15.92 0.04
N TRP A 274 23.97 -15.26 0.01
CA TRP A 274 22.93 -15.51 -1.00
C TRP A 274 23.38 -15.07 -2.39
N VAL A 275 24.06 -13.93 -2.53
CA VAL A 275 24.67 -13.51 -3.80
C VAL A 275 25.62 -14.59 -4.30
N ALA A 276 26.53 -15.09 -3.46
CA ALA A 276 27.48 -16.13 -3.84
C ALA A 276 26.82 -17.47 -4.21
N ARG A 277 25.65 -17.77 -3.63
CA ARG A 277 24.88 -18.98 -3.89
C ARG A 277 24.05 -18.87 -5.18
N LEU A 278 23.26 -17.80 -5.33
CA LEU A 278 22.34 -17.59 -6.45
C LEU A 278 23.07 -17.21 -7.74
N SER A 279 24.22 -16.51 -7.67
CA SER A 279 25.02 -16.17 -8.87
C SER A 279 25.62 -17.38 -9.59
N ARG A 280 25.49 -18.60 -9.03
CA ARG A 280 25.93 -19.85 -9.68
C ARG A 280 24.95 -20.34 -10.73
N ASP A 281 23.71 -19.85 -10.69
CA ASP A 281 22.64 -20.24 -11.59
C ASP A 281 22.41 -19.12 -12.62
N PRO A 282 22.65 -19.37 -13.93
CA PRO A 282 22.52 -18.37 -14.99
C PRO A 282 21.15 -17.68 -15.05
N GLU A 283 20.08 -18.34 -14.62
CA GLU A 283 18.72 -17.76 -14.63
C GLU A 283 18.57 -16.60 -13.65
N PHE A 284 19.36 -16.58 -12.57
CA PHE A 284 19.21 -15.60 -11.50
C PHE A 284 20.26 -14.50 -11.52
N ILE A 285 21.35 -14.62 -12.29
CA ILE A 285 22.50 -13.68 -12.31
C ILE A 285 22.09 -12.22 -12.56
N HIS A 286 21.00 -12.00 -13.31
CA HIS A 286 20.47 -10.69 -13.69
C HIS A 286 19.10 -10.37 -13.07
N ALA A 287 18.63 -11.17 -12.11
CA ALA A 287 17.35 -10.92 -11.47
C ALA A 287 17.42 -9.72 -10.51
N PRO A 288 16.36 -8.89 -10.43
CA PRO A 288 16.25 -7.78 -9.45
C PRO A 288 16.63 -8.17 -8.02
N LEU A 289 16.29 -9.39 -7.64
CA LEU A 289 16.62 -9.99 -6.36
C LEU A 289 18.14 -10.00 -6.08
N ILE A 290 18.99 -10.28 -7.07
CA ILE A 290 20.44 -10.31 -6.85
C ILE A 290 20.99 -8.88 -6.66
N GLU A 291 20.49 -7.90 -7.39
CA GLU A 291 20.89 -6.49 -7.19
C GLU A 291 20.47 -5.98 -5.81
N PHE A 292 19.25 -6.29 -5.39
CA PHE A 292 18.78 -6.05 -4.03
C PHE A 292 19.76 -6.62 -2.98
N LEU A 293 20.12 -7.91 -3.11
CA LEU A 293 21.05 -8.54 -2.17
C LEU A 293 22.45 -7.92 -2.24
N ARG A 294 22.92 -7.47 -3.41
CA ARG A 294 24.21 -6.77 -3.55
C ARG A 294 24.20 -5.42 -2.83
N GLY A 295 23.13 -4.64 -2.94
CA GLY A 295 22.99 -3.38 -2.21
C GLY A 295 22.98 -3.58 -0.70
N VAL A 296 22.21 -4.55 -0.20
CA VAL A 296 22.22 -4.92 1.23
C VAL A 296 23.61 -5.39 1.68
N ALA A 297 24.32 -6.17 0.88
CA ALA A 297 25.67 -6.63 1.16
C ALA A 297 26.71 -5.50 1.28
N ARG A 298 26.48 -4.37 0.60
CA ARG A 298 27.31 -3.14 0.68
C ARG A 298 26.92 -2.23 1.86
N GLY A 299 25.81 -2.52 2.55
CA GLY A 299 25.26 -1.66 3.59
C GLY A 299 24.35 -0.56 3.07
N GLU A 300 24.11 -0.53 1.76
CA GLU A 300 23.24 0.42 1.04
C GLU A 300 21.79 -0.08 1.09
N VAL A 301 21.28 -0.41 2.29
CA VAL A 301 19.96 -1.05 2.44
C VAL A 301 18.84 -0.15 1.92
N ALA A 302 18.92 1.16 2.16
CA ALA A 302 17.93 2.11 1.66
C ALA A 302 17.89 2.10 0.13
N ASP A 303 19.04 2.21 -0.53
CA ASP A 303 19.15 2.21 -1.99
C ASP A 303 18.74 0.86 -2.60
N ALA A 304 19.08 -0.25 -1.95
CA ALA A 304 18.64 -1.58 -2.38
C ALA A 304 17.11 -1.73 -2.33
N MET A 305 16.46 -1.18 -1.30
CA MET A 305 15.01 -1.16 -1.19
C MET A 305 14.38 -0.21 -2.21
N THR A 306 15.02 0.93 -2.49
CA THR A 306 14.66 1.85 -3.59
C THR A 306 14.63 1.14 -4.94
N ASP A 307 15.68 0.38 -5.24
CA ASP A 307 15.81 -0.33 -6.51
C ASP A 307 14.80 -1.47 -6.63
N LEU A 308 14.49 -2.18 -5.54
CA LEU A 308 13.46 -3.23 -5.54
C LEU A 308 12.05 -2.64 -5.67
N ALA A 309 11.77 -1.51 -5.02
CA ALA A 309 10.51 -0.79 -5.14
C ALA A 309 10.30 -0.32 -6.59
N ARG A 310 11.37 0.05 -7.30
CA ARG A 310 11.32 0.44 -8.72
C ARG A 310 10.71 -0.65 -9.62
N ASP A 311 10.82 -1.92 -9.28
CA ASP A 311 10.32 -3.03 -10.11
C ASP A 311 8.86 -3.46 -9.80
N LEU A 312 8.20 -2.85 -8.80
CA LEU A 312 6.86 -3.25 -8.33
C LEU A 312 5.68 -2.59 -9.05
N GLY A 313 5.95 -1.73 -10.04
CA GLY A 313 4.92 -1.13 -10.90
C GLY A 313 5.49 -0.09 -11.86
N PRO A 314 4.83 0.19 -12.99
CA PRO A 314 5.35 1.11 -14.02
C PRO A 314 5.52 2.57 -13.54
N ASP A 315 4.77 2.98 -12.52
CA ASP A 315 4.70 4.39 -12.06
C ASP A 315 5.73 4.70 -10.98
N LEU A 316 6.13 3.67 -10.22
CA LEU A 316 7.04 3.80 -9.09
C LEU A 316 8.47 4.24 -9.48
N PRO A 317 9.06 3.78 -10.61
CA PRO A 317 10.32 4.34 -11.12
C PRO A 317 10.27 5.83 -11.39
N GLN A 318 9.18 6.31 -11.98
CA GLN A 318 9.04 7.72 -12.33
C GLN A 318 8.94 8.58 -11.07
N LEU A 319 8.18 8.10 -10.09
CA LEU A 319 8.05 8.74 -8.79
C LEU A 319 9.39 8.77 -8.04
N VAL A 320 10.09 7.63 -7.93
CA VAL A 320 11.41 7.56 -7.30
C VAL A 320 12.39 8.52 -7.97
N ALA A 321 12.47 8.52 -9.31
CA ALA A 321 13.34 9.43 -10.05
C ALA A 321 12.98 10.91 -9.84
N LEU A 322 11.68 11.23 -9.70
CA LEU A 322 11.21 12.57 -9.37
C LEU A 322 11.66 12.99 -7.96
N ILE A 323 11.58 12.08 -6.98
CA ILE A 323 12.00 12.34 -5.60
C ILE A 323 13.52 12.48 -5.47
N GLU A 324 14.29 11.67 -6.20
CA GLU A 324 15.76 11.80 -6.27
C GLU A 324 16.21 13.14 -6.85
N GLN A 325 15.35 13.81 -7.63
CA GLN A 325 15.62 15.08 -8.32
C GLN A 325 14.80 16.25 -7.74
N LEU A 326 14.39 16.16 -6.47
CA LEU A 326 13.68 17.25 -5.79
C LEU A 326 14.44 18.57 -5.96
N PRO A 327 13.74 19.66 -6.34
CA PRO A 327 14.37 20.97 -6.41
C PRO A 327 14.82 21.40 -5.00
N PRO A 328 15.84 22.27 -4.87
CA PRO A 328 16.18 22.83 -3.57
C PRO A 328 14.99 23.62 -2.99
N PRO A 329 14.83 23.67 -1.65
CA PRO A 329 13.78 24.48 -1.03
C PRO A 329 13.87 25.96 -1.44
N GLU A 330 12.76 26.51 -1.92
CA GLU A 330 12.65 27.93 -2.27
C GLU A 330 11.50 28.59 -1.49
N CYS A 331 11.81 29.69 -0.81
CA CYS A 331 10.84 30.39 0.04
C CYS A 331 9.88 31.26 -0.80
N HIS A 332 8.66 30.76 -0.97
CA HIS A 332 7.50 31.46 -1.57
C HIS A 332 6.37 31.79 -0.58
N TYR A 333 6.68 31.75 0.70
CA TYR A 333 5.79 32.15 1.78
C TYR A 333 6.26 33.48 2.38
N THR A 334 5.30 34.22 2.94
CA THR A 334 5.57 35.39 3.76
C THR A 334 5.06 35.15 5.18
N LEU A 335 5.82 35.62 6.15
CA LEU A 335 5.46 35.63 7.56
C LEU A 335 5.38 37.08 8.03
N GLN A 336 4.51 37.32 9.01
CA GLN A 336 4.43 38.59 9.74
C GLN A 336 4.63 38.33 11.23
N PRO A 337 5.88 38.14 11.68
CA PRO A 337 6.15 37.87 13.08
C PRO A 337 5.65 38.97 14.00
N MET A 338 4.98 38.59 15.08
CA MET A 338 4.50 39.49 16.13
C MET A 338 4.62 38.80 17.50
N ASP A 339 5.24 39.49 18.44
CA ASP A 339 5.53 38.98 19.79
C ASP A 339 6.23 37.61 19.77
N ASP A 340 5.56 36.55 20.22
CA ASP A 340 6.06 35.19 20.27
C ASP A 340 5.52 34.29 19.14
N SER A 341 4.83 34.86 18.15
CA SER A 341 4.22 34.16 17.01
C SER A 341 4.87 34.56 15.68
N ALA A 342 5.08 33.58 14.79
CA ALA A 342 5.53 33.78 13.43
C ALA A 342 4.42 34.34 12.52
N GLY A 343 3.15 34.24 12.95
CA GLY A 343 1.98 34.55 12.13
C GLY A 343 1.64 33.45 11.12
N PRO A 344 0.72 33.72 10.17
CA PRO A 344 0.31 32.76 9.14
C PRO A 344 1.34 32.64 8.02
N LEU A 345 1.59 31.41 7.55
CA LEU A 345 2.33 31.10 6.33
C LEU A 345 1.53 31.52 5.08
N ALA A 346 1.62 32.79 4.71
CA ALA A 346 0.88 33.30 3.55
C ALA A 346 1.65 33.03 2.24
N MET A 347 1.08 32.22 1.36
CA MET A 347 1.59 31.95 0.00
C MET A 347 1.70 33.23 -0.84
N ASP A 348 2.75 33.34 -1.65
CA ASP A 348 2.83 34.34 -2.70
C ASP A 348 1.87 34.02 -3.88
N LYS A 349 1.75 34.95 -4.83
CA LYS A 349 0.86 34.78 -6.00
C LYS A 349 1.21 33.58 -6.87
N LYS A 350 2.49 33.16 -6.91
CA LYS A 350 2.91 32.02 -7.72
C LYS A 350 2.39 30.73 -7.12
N LEU A 351 2.57 30.53 -5.81
CA LEU A 351 2.04 29.35 -5.12
C LEU A 351 0.52 29.34 -5.09
N GLN A 352 -0.15 30.48 -4.88
CA GLN A 352 -1.62 30.56 -4.96
C GLN A 352 -2.14 30.08 -6.32
N SER A 353 -1.53 30.55 -7.40
CA SER A 353 -1.89 30.13 -8.78
C SER A 353 -1.58 28.65 -9.03
N LEU A 354 -0.51 28.13 -8.43
CA LEU A 354 -0.11 26.74 -8.58
C LEU A 354 -1.02 25.79 -7.78
N PHE A 355 -1.37 26.15 -6.55
CA PHE A 355 -2.29 25.39 -5.71
C PHE A 355 -3.69 25.32 -6.34
N ALA A 356 -4.21 26.43 -6.90
CA ALA A 356 -5.48 26.40 -7.62
C ALA A 356 -5.47 25.47 -8.84
N GLN A 357 -4.32 25.33 -9.53
CA GLN A 357 -4.17 24.36 -10.61
C GLN A 357 -4.11 22.91 -10.11
N TRP A 358 -3.52 22.68 -8.93
CA TRP A 358 -3.53 21.38 -8.27
C TRP A 358 -4.93 20.96 -7.84
N GLU A 359 -5.70 21.85 -7.21
CA GLU A 359 -7.09 21.58 -6.85
C GLU A 359 -7.93 21.20 -8.08
N ALA A 360 -7.79 21.97 -9.16
CA ALA A 360 -8.47 21.66 -10.42
C ALA A 360 -7.98 20.34 -11.03
N HIS A 361 -6.71 19.97 -10.86
CA HIS A 361 -6.19 18.67 -11.31
C HIS A 361 -6.81 17.51 -10.52
N GLY A 362 -6.86 17.61 -9.19
CA GLY A 362 -7.40 16.57 -8.31
C GLY A 362 -8.90 16.29 -8.53
N GLU A 363 -9.67 17.24 -9.07
CA GLU A 363 -11.07 16.99 -9.46
C GLU A 363 -11.20 15.98 -10.62
N PHE A 364 -10.19 15.88 -11.49
CA PHE A 364 -10.20 15.03 -12.67
C PHE A 364 -9.20 13.88 -12.60
N ALA A 365 -8.21 13.96 -11.73
CA ALA A 365 -7.16 12.97 -11.62
C ALA A 365 -7.75 11.60 -11.22
N GLN A 366 -7.48 10.57 -12.02
CA GLN A 366 -8.02 9.23 -11.77
C GLN A 366 -6.98 8.26 -11.17
N SER A 367 -5.71 8.67 -11.15
CA SER A 367 -4.61 7.80 -10.75
C SER A 367 -3.43 8.59 -10.17
N LEU A 368 -2.59 7.89 -9.40
CA LEU A 368 -1.33 8.44 -8.90
C LEU A 368 -0.34 8.77 -10.04
N GLU A 369 -0.42 8.08 -11.18
CA GLU A 369 0.42 8.36 -12.34
C GLU A 369 0.20 9.79 -12.84
N GLU A 370 -1.07 10.23 -12.90
CA GLU A 370 -1.44 11.57 -13.35
C GLU A 370 -0.89 12.66 -12.42
N ASP A 371 -0.94 12.44 -11.10
CA ASP A 371 -0.34 13.33 -10.09
C ASP A 371 1.18 13.46 -10.30
N VAL A 372 1.87 12.33 -10.48
CA VAL A 372 3.33 12.29 -10.69
C VAL A 372 3.71 13.04 -11.97
N ASP A 373 2.94 12.86 -13.03
CA ASP A 373 3.13 13.53 -14.32
C ASP A 373 2.91 15.05 -14.20
N TRP A 374 1.94 15.47 -13.40
CA TRP A 374 1.68 16.87 -13.10
C TRP A 374 2.82 17.48 -12.28
N LEU A 375 3.26 16.81 -11.20
CA LEU A 375 4.35 17.27 -10.32
C LEU A 375 5.66 17.41 -11.09
N LYS A 376 5.95 16.48 -12.01
CA LYS A 376 7.11 16.53 -12.90
C LYS A 376 7.12 17.76 -13.81
N ARG A 377 5.95 18.21 -14.28
CA ARG A 377 5.80 19.43 -15.10
C ARG A 377 5.82 20.70 -14.25
N ASN A 378 5.56 20.58 -12.95
CA ASN A 378 5.41 21.67 -11.99
C ASN A 378 6.33 21.49 -10.76
N PRO A 379 7.67 21.46 -10.90
CA PRO A 379 8.57 21.15 -9.80
C PRO A 379 8.47 22.13 -8.62
N LEU A 380 8.01 23.36 -8.85
CA LEU A 380 7.73 24.34 -7.78
C LEU A 380 6.68 23.84 -6.77
N ALA A 381 5.84 22.86 -7.14
CA ALA A 381 4.82 22.28 -6.27
C ALA A 381 5.41 21.61 -5.03
N PHE A 382 6.65 21.11 -5.11
CA PHE A 382 7.37 20.58 -3.94
C PHE A 382 7.75 21.66 -2.92
N ASN A 383 7.59 22.95 -3.26
CA ASN A 383 7.75 24.06 -2.34
C ASN A 383 6.40 24.61 -1.82
N CYS A 384 5.31 23.86 -1.95
CA CYS A 384 3.96 24.24 -1.50
C CYS A 384 3.44 23.22 -0.46
N PHE A 385 3.33 23.61 0.81
CA PHE A 385 2.86 22.72 1.87
C PHE A 385 1.44 22.19 1.65
N GLU A 386 0.56 22.99 1.05
CA GLU A 386 -0.82 22.62 0.73
C GLU A 386 -0.86 21.44 -0.26
N ILE A 387 -0.06 21.50 -1.33
CA ILE A 387 0.06 20.41 -2.30
C ILE A 387 0.72 19.20 -1.67
N LEU A 388 1.79 19.40 -0.90
CA LEU A 388 2.50 18.29 -0.23
C LEU A 388 1.59 17.55 0.76
N ASP A 389 0.84 18.26 1.59
CA ASP A 389 -0.07 17.68 2.59
C ASP A 389 -1.16 16.84 1.93
N ASP A 390 -1.77 17.37 0.86
CA ASP A 390 -2.82 16.70 0.09
C ASP A 390 -2.29 15.46 -0.65
N TRP A 391 -1.21 15.63 -1.42
CA TRP A 391 -0.62 14.55 -2.19
C TRP A 391 -0.09 13.42 -1.29
N LEU A 392 0.60 13.74 -0.19
CA LEU A 392 1.05 12.73 0.77
C LEU A 392 -0.12 11.94 1.36
N ALA A 393 -1.27 12.58 1.63
CA ALA A 393 -2.46 11.89 2.13
C ALA A 393 -3.02 10.85 1.13
N THR A 394 -2.86 11.10 -0.17
CA THR A 394 -3.21 10.15 -1.24
C THR A 394 -2.19 9.03 -1.33
N VAL A 395 -0.90 9.38 -1.40
CA VAL A 395 0.20 8.42 -1.56
C VAL A 395 0.29 7.43 -0.38
N GLU A 396 0.08 7.90 0.85
CA GLU A 396 0.10 7.06 2.07
C GLU A 396 -0.97 5.95 2.06
N LYS A 397 -2.12 6.17 1.40
CA LYS A 397 -3.21 5.18 1.31
C LYS A 397 -2.91 4.07 0.31
N THR A 398 -2.04 4.34 -0.67
CA THR A 398 -1.79 3.44 -1.80
C THR A 398 -0.84 2.29 -1.44
N ARG A 399 -0.24 2.27 -0.22
CA ARG A 399 0.67 1.22 0.33
C ARG A 399 1.29 0.31 -0.75
N LEU A 400 2.22 0.88 -1.52
CA LEU A 400 2.73 0.23 -2.73
C LEU A 400 3.69 -0.93 -2.45
N SER A 401 4.51 -0.88 -1.38
CA SER A 401 5.44 -1.97 -1.00
C SER A 401 6.23 -1.66 0.28
N HIS A 402 6.98 -2.65 0.79
CA HIS A 402 7.95 -2.45 1.87
C HIS A 402 9.10 -1.53 1.42
N GLY A 403 9.42 -0.50 2.20
CA GLY A 403 10.53 0.40 1.93
C GLY A 403 10.13 1.66 1.16
N PHE A 404 8.95 1.66 0.54
CA PHE A 404 8.34 2.82 -0.11
C PHE A 404 8.33 4.07 0.78
N GLU A 405 8.06 3.87 2.07
CA GLU A 405 8.09 4.90 3.11
C GLU A 405 9.44 5.62 3.20
N THR A 406 10.53 4.88 3.10
CA THR A 406 11.89 5.41 3.27
C THR A 406 12.39 6.12 2.02
N VAL A 407 11.88 5.71 0.86
CA VAL A 407 12.39 6.09 -0.46
C VAL A 407 11.60 7.25 -1.07
N VAL A 408 10.30 7.31 -0.79
CA VAL A 408 9.41 8.31 -1.38
C VAL A 408 8.89 9.27 -0.32
N LEU A 409 8.23 8.73 0.71
CA LEU A 409 7.52 9.57 1.70
C LEU A 409 8.51 10.38 2.56
N LEU A 410 9.50 9.72 3.16
CA LEU A 410 10.43 10.37 4.07
C LEU A 410 11.29 11.46 3.41
N PRO A 411 11.83 11.30 2.17
CA PRO A 411 12.55 12.37 1.49
C PRO A 411 11.68 13.61 1.20
N VAL A 412 10.42 13.42 0.80
CA VAL A 412 9.49 14.54 0.58
C VAL A 412 9.20 15.28 1.88
N MET A 413 8.98 14.54 2.97
CA MET A 413 8.78 15.13 4.30
C MET A 413 10.02 15.88 4.81
N ARG A 414 11.24 15.36 4.54
CA ARG A 414 12.50 16.05 4.84
C ARG A 414 12.67 17.33 4.03
N HIS A 415 12.25 17.31 2.76
CA HIS A 415 12.21 18.51 1.92
C HIS A 415 11.27 19.58 2.52
N ALA A 416 10.09 19.17 2.99
CA ALA A 416 9.16 20.07 3.67
C ALA A 416 9.72 20.63 5.00
N GLU A 417 10.40 19.80 5.80
CA GLU A 417 11.10 20.26 7.02
C GLU A 417 12.15 21.34 6.67
N ALA A 418 12.99 21.07 5.67
CA ALA A 418 14.02 22.01 5.21
C ALA A 418 13.42 23.32 4.66
N LEU A 419 12.31 23.22 3.93
CA LEU A 419 11.56 24.38 3.45
C LEU A 419 11.04 25.24 4.61
N LEU A 420 10.46 24.61 5.64
CA LEU A 420 9.95 25.36 6.79
C LEU A 420 11.08 26.06 7.55
N GLN A 421 12.20 25.36 7.77
CA GLN A 421 13.40 25.94 8.40
C GLN A 421 13.90 27.16 7.61
N LEU A 422 14.00 27.04 6.28
CA LEU A 422 14.39 28.14 5.40
C LEU A 422 13.47 29.36 5.54
N ILE A 423 12.15 29.14 5.56
CA ILE A 423 11.16 30.21 5.71
C ILE A 423 11.32 30.89 7.07
N LEU A 424 11.38 30.12 8.15
CA LEU A 424 11.52 30.66 9.50
C LEU A 424 12.84 31.44 9.66
N GLU A 425 13.96 30.92 9.15
CA GLU A 425 15.25 31.61 9.18
C GLU A 425 15.19 32.94 8.42
N ARG A 426 14.61 32.95 7.22
CA ARG A 426 14.49 34.16 6.39
C ARG A 426 13.75 35.29 7.10
N TYR A 427 12.73 34.95 7.89
CA TYR A 427 11.92 35.90 8.64
C TYR A 427 12.36 36.07 10.09
N LYS A 428 13.49 35.45 10.50
CA LYS A 428 14.00 35.46 11.88
C LYS A 428 12.97 34.98 12.91
N ALA A 429 12.23 33.95 12.52
CA ALA A 429 11.14 33.34 13.25
C ALA A 429 11.48 31.93 13.78
N ASP A 430 12.77 31.55 13.79
CA ASP A 430 13.26 30.22 14.20
C ASP A 430 12.89 29.83 15.64
N LYS A 431 12.65 30.82 16.50
CA LYS A 431 12.26 30.63 17.92
C LYS A 431 10.81 31.01 18.21
N LEU A 432 10.05 31.36 17.18
CA LEU A 432 8.65 31.79 17.32
C LEU A 432 7.70 30.61 17.13
N LYS A 433 6.51 30.75 17.69
CA LYS A 433 5.43 29.78 17.53
C LYS A 433 4.89 29.86 16.10
N LEU A 434 4.62 28.70 15.51
CA LEU A 434 3.84 28.54 14.31
C LEU A 434 2.50 27.89 14.71
N GLU A 435 1.55 28.74 15.12
CA GLU A 435 0.36 28.28 15.83
C GLU A 435 -0.63 27.56 14.90
N TRP A 436 -1.20 26.44 15.37
CA TRP A 436 -2.26 25.67 14.69
C TRP A 436 -3.56 26.46 14.42
N GLY A 437 -3.77 27.55 15.19
CA GLY A 437 -4.94 28.41 15.05
C GLY A 437 -5.05 29.08 13.67
N TRP A 438 -3.92 29.33 13.01
CA TRP A 438 -3.86 29.81 11.64
C TRP A 438 -4.08 28.65 10.68
N MET A 439 -5.08 28.75 9.81
CA MET A 439 -5.37 27.68 8.85
C MET A 439 -4.21 27.48 7.88
N GLU A 440 -3.53 28.57 7.54
CA GLU A 440 -2.36 28.66 6.68
C GLU A 440 -1.15 27.87 7.24
N ASN A 441 -1.08 27.69 8.56
CA ASN A 441 0.02 26.94 9.18
C ASN A 441 -0.22 25.42 9.20
N ARG A 442 -1.48 24.99 9.04
CA ARG A 442 -1.85 23.58 9.23
C ARG A 442 -1.21 22.63 8.23
N PRO A 443 -1.10 22.93 6.92
CA PRO A 443 -0.46 22.01 5.98
C PRO A 443 1.00 21.72 6.37
N ALA A 444 1.78 22.77 6.69
CA ALA A 444 3.17 22.60 7.12
C ALA A 444 3.29 21.76 8.40
N LEU A 445 2.47 22.06 9.42
CA LEU A 445 2.44 21.31 10.67
C LEU A 445 1.99 19.86 10.43
N SER A 446 1.02 19.62 9.56
CA SER A 446 0.47 18.29 9.25
C SER A 446 1.48 17.41 8.51
N VAL A 447 2.32 18.00 7.65
CA VAL A 447 3.44 17.29 7.03
C VAL A 447 4.50 16.91 8.07
N LEU A 448 4.82 17.79 9.02
CA LEU A 448 5.76 17.46 10.11
C LEU A 448 5.21 16.38 11.05
N GLU A 449 3.92 16.40 11.37
CA GLU A 449 3.29 15.30 12.11
C GLU A 449 3.44 13.97 11.37
N ARG A 450 3.15 13.96 10.06
CA ARG A 450 3.34 12.77 9.23
C ARG A 450 4.79 12.30 9.26
N MET A 451 5.74 13.24 9.22
CA MET A 451 7.16 12.94 9.35
C MET A 451 7.51 12.26 10.68
N VAL A 452 6.96 12.72 11.81
CA VAL A 452 7.15 12.07 13.12
C VAL A 452 6.62 10.64 13.07
N ARG A 453 5.38 10.45 12.61
CA ARG A 453 4.75 9.13 12.52
C ARG A 453 5.54 8.19 11.60
N MET A 454 5.98 8.70 10.46
CA MET A 454 6.74 7.95 9.47
C MET A 454 8.14 7.58 9.99
N ALA A 455 8.82 8.49 10.67
CA ALA A 455 10.11 8.24 11.29
C ALA A 455 10.00 7.17 12.39
N ARG A 456 8.92 7.16 13.18
CA ARG A 456 8.67 6.08 14.17
C ARG A 456 8.42 4.73 13.49
N LEU A 457 7.61 4.71 12.43
CA LEU A 457 7.32 3.50 11.66
C LEU A 457 8.58 2.90 11.01
N THR A 458 9.50 3.76 10.57
CA THR A 458 10.75 3.36 9.89
C THR A 458 11.96 3.26 10.84
N HIS A 459 11.73 3.29 12.15
CA HIS A 459 12.76 3.20 13.19
C HIS A 459 13.86 4.29 13.13
N ASN A 460 13.54 5.47 12.57
CA ASN A 460 14.37 6.67 12.62
C ASN A 460 14.05 7.49 13.88
N THR A 461 14.30 6.91 15.06
CA THR A 461 13.90 7.49 16.35
C THR A 461 14.51 8.86 16.62
N ASP A 462 15.74 9.10 16.18
CA ASP A 462 16.41 10.40 16.29
C ASP A 462 15.66 11.50 15.53
N VAL A 463 15.20 11.19 14.31
CA VAL A 463 14.39 12.11 13.49
C VAL A 463 13.03 12.33 14.15
N ALA A 464 12.36 11.25 14.57
CA ALA A 464 11.06 11.34 15.22
C ALA A 464 11.10 12.26 16.45
N VAL A 465 12.10 12.07 17.33
CA VAL A 465 12.27 12.87 18.55
C VAL A 465 12.62 14.32 18.20
N ARG A 466 13.58 14.57 17.30
CA ARG A 466 13.96 15.93 16.90
C ARG A 466 12.75 16.73 16.39
N VAL A 467 11.98 16.15 15.47
CA VAL A 467 10.86 16.84 14.83
C VAL A 467 9.71 17.02 15.82
N ALA A 468 9.36 15.98 16.59
CA ALA A 468 8.32 16.08 17.61
C ALA A 468 8.69 17.09 18.70
N GLU A 469 9.95 17.12 19.14
CA GLU A 469 10.45 18.11 20.10
C GLU A 469 10.33 19.54 19.55
N TRP A 470 10.74 19.76 18.31
CA TRP A 470 10.60 21.07 17.66
C TRP A 470 9.13 21.52 17.57
N MET A 471 8.23 20.60 17.22
CA MET A 471 6.80 20.86 17.17
C MET A 471 6.25 21.21 18.57
N VAL A 472 6.49 20.38 19.58
CA VAL A 472 5.88 20.50 20.91
C VAL A 472 6.50 21.60 21.75
N LEU A 473 7.81 21.87 21.60
CA LEU A 473 8.51 22.84 22.45
C LEU A 473 8.62 24.22 21.81
N THR A 474 8.43 24.36 20.49
CA THR A 474 8.60 25.63 19.78
C THR A 474 7.41 25.97 18.88
N LEU A 475 7.15 25.19 17.83
CA LEU A 475 6.20 25.59 16.79
C LEU A 475 4.76 25.63 17.31
N ASN A 476 4.28 24.53 17.86
CA ASN A 476 2.91 24.38 18.31
C ASN A 476 2.87 23.89 19.78
N PRO A 477 3.13 24.77 20.76
CA PRO A 477 3.27 24.38 22.16
C PRO A 477 1.97 23.91 22.83
N ASN A 478 0.81 24.17 22.21
CA ASN A 478 -0.47 23.57 22.61
C ASN A 478 -0.62 22.13 22.09
N ASP A 479 0.29 21.69 21.22
CA ASP A 479 0.39 20.37 20.63
C ASP A 479 -0.96 19.82 20.15
N ASN A 480 -1.63 20.60 19.31
CA ASN A 480 -2.93 20.25 18.75
C ASN A 480 -2.93 18.92 17.96
N GLN A 481 -1.75 18.45 17.57
CA GLN A 481 -1.55 17.23 16.80
C GLN A 481 -1.24 16.01 17.68
N GLY A 482 -1.02 16.22 18.99
CA GLY A 482 -0.80 15.14 19.96
C GLY A 482 0.58 14.49 19.90
N MET A 483 1.61 15.19 19.41
CA MET A 483 2.97 14.66 19.33
C MET A 483 3.59 14.38 20.69
N ARG A 484 3.14 15.08 21.75
CA ARG A 484 3.64 14.89 23.13
C ARG A 484 3.36 13.48 23.66
N ASP A 485 2.29 12.83 23.20
CA ASP A 485 1.93 11.47 23.60
C ASP A 485 3.01 10.47 23.18
N TYR A 486 3.62 10.69 22.02
CA TYR A 486 4.74 9.90 21.52
C TYR A 486 6.07 10.35 22.14
N LEU A 487 6.31 11.67 22.15
CA LEU A 487 7.57 12.27 22.58
C LEU A 487 7.98 11.86 24.00
N ILE A 488 7.04 11.83 24.95
CA ILE A 488 7.34 11.42 26.32
C ILE A 488 7.90 9.99 26.41
N HIS A 489 7.35 9.05 25.63
CA HIS A 489 7.79 7.65 25.64
C HIS A 489 9.07 7.47 24.84
N ASP A 490 9.23 8.21 23.75
CA ASP A 490 10.43 8.15 22.92
C ASP A 490 11.64 8.73 23.67
N TYR A 491 11.47 9.78 24.49
CA TYR A 491 12.48 10.22 25.45
C TYR A 491 12.89 9.11 26.42
N LEU A 492 11.92 8.40 27.00
CA LEU A 492 12.22 7.31 27.94
C LEU A 492 12.94 6.14 27.27
N ARG A 493 12.59 5.80 26.02
CA ARG A 493 13.33 4.81 25.21
C ARG A 493 14.79 5.21 24.99
N LEU A 494 15.05 6.51 24.82
CA LEU A 494 16.40 7.07 24.68
C LEU A 494 17.08 7.36 26.03
N ASN A 495 16.46 7.00 27.16
CA ASN A 495 16.93 7.30 28.50
C ASN A 495 17.14 8.80 28.79
N LEU A 496 16.39 9.66 28.09
CA LEU A 496 16.30 11.11 28.28
C LEU A 496 15.25 11.43 29.36
N ILE A 497 15.50 10.95 30.58
CA ILE A 497 14.53 10.97 31.68
C ILE A 497 14.19 12.40 32.10
N ARG A 498 15.17 13.31 32.07
CA ARG A 498 14.98 14.70 32.51
C ARG A 498 14.07 15.46 31.54
N GLU A 499 14.23 15.21 30.26
CA GLU A 499 13.44 15.76 29.17
C GLU A 499 12.00 15.26 29.25
N ALA A 500 11.80 13.97 29.52
CA ALA A 500 10.48 13.40 29.76
C ALA A 500 9.76 14.04 30.97
N LEU A 501 10.47 14.24 32.09
CA LEU A 501 9.92 14.91 33.27
C LEU A 501 9.62 16.40 33.03
N ALA A 502 10.48 17.09 32.28
CA ALA A 502 10.24 18.48 31.89
C ALA A 502 9.01 18.62 30.99
N LEU A 503 8.83 17.69 30.03
CA LEU A 503 7.65 17.61 29.18
C LEU A 503 6.39 17.34 30.01
N ALA A 504 6.43 16.35 30.91
CA ALA A 504 5.33 16.06 31.83
C ALA A 504 4.91 17.28 32.67
N GLY A 505 5.87 18.09 33.13
CA GLY A 505 5.61 19.32 33.86
C GLY A 505 4.87 20.39 33.06
N LYS A 506 4.97 20.39 31.72
CA LYS A 506 4.19 21.28 30.85
C LYS A 506 2.75 20.81 30.68
N PHE A 507 2.51 19.50 30.83
CA PHE A 507 1.22 18.84 30.58
C PHE A 507 0.77 17.99 31.79
N PRO A 508 0.61 18.57 33.00
CA PRO A 508 0.42 17.79 34.23
C PRO A 508 -0.91 17.03 34.31
N ASP A 509 -1.96 17.51 33.62
CA ASP A 509 -3.33 16.96 33.68
C ASP A 509 -3.80 16.35 32.35
N ASP A 510 -2.85 15.88 31.54
CA ASP A 510 -3.14 15.40 30.19
C ASP A 510 -3.82 14.01 30.14
N MET A 511 -3.87 13.46 28.94
CA MET A 511 -4.42 12.17 28.58
C MET A 511 -3.57 11.01 29.10
N ALA A 512 -4.10 9.79 28.95
CA ALA A 512 -3.46 8.58 29.44
C ALA A 512 -1.97 8.45 29.04
N PRO A 513 -1.56 8.76 27.80
CA PRO A 513 -0.17 8.59 27.39
C PRO A 513 0.81 9.37 28.27
N VAL A 514 0.61 10.68 28.43
CA VAL A 514 1.48 11.52 29.26
C VAL A 514 1.41 11.13 30.73
N GLN A 515 0.24 10.80 31.27
CA GLN A 515 0.14 10.43 32.69
C GLN A 515 0.91 9.14 33.01
N TYR A 516 0.76 8.10 32.21
CA TYR A 516 1.51 6.85 32.42
C TYR A 516 2.99 6.99 32.03
N GLY A 517 3.31 7.83 31.03
CA GLY A 517 4.69 8.22 30.74
C GLY A 517 5.35 8.93 31.92
N THR A 518 4.63 9.81 32.62
CA THR A 518 5.11 10.51 33.83
C THR A 518 5.40 9.55 34.97
N VAL A 519 4.51 8.58 35.21
CA VAL A 519 4.73 7.52 36.20
C VAL A 519 6.03 6.78 35.91
N LEU A 520 6.21 6.38 34.65
CA LEU A 520 7.38 5.62 34.24
C LEU A 520 8.66 6.46 34.32
N ALA A 521 8.61 7.73 33.93
CA ALA A 521 9.72 8.67 34.05
C ALA A 521 10.17 8.84 35.51
N LEU A 522 9.23 9.06 36.44
CA LEU A 522 9.52 9.18 37.88
C LEU A 522 10.10 7.89 38.46
N PHE A 523 9.59 6.73 38.03
CA PHE A 523 10.13 5.43 38.42
C PHE A 523 11.58 5.25 37.92
N MET A 524 11.85 5.56 36.65
CA MET A 524 13.19 5.48 36.06
C MET A 524 14.17 6.46 36.71
N ASP A 525 13.69 7.64 37.13
CA ASP A 525 14.46 8.62 37.90
C ASP A 525 14.64 8.24 39.39
N LYS A 526 14.11 7.09 39.82
CA LYS A 526 14.18 6.57 41.20
C LYS A 526 13.43 7.43 42.22
N GLN A 527 12.45 8.22 41.79
CA GLN A 527 11.57 9.00 42.67
C GLN A 527 10.37 8.18 43.12
N GLU A 528 10.61 7.13 43.92
CA GLU A 528 9.61 6.10 44.28
C GLU A 528 8.31 6.67 44.87
N SER A 529 8.39 7.66 45.79
CA SER A 529 7.20 8.27 46.38
C SER A 529 6.37 9.01 45.33
N ALA A 530 7.01 9.84 44.52
CA ALA A 530 6.35 10.61 43.48
C ALA A 530 5.74 9.71 42.39
N ALA A 531 6.45 8.64 42.01
CA ALA A 531 5.95 7.66 41.05
C ALA A 531 4.67 6.96 41.57
N ARG A 532 4.60 6.62 42.86
CA ARG A 532 3.39 6.04 43.49
C ARG A 532 2.22 7.02 43.51
N ASP A 533 2.48 8.28 43.84
CA ASP A 533 1.45 9.32 43.86
C ASP A 533 0.91 9.59 42.44
N ALA A 534 1.81 9.74 41.45
CA ALA A 534 1.43 9.86 40.05
C ALA A 534 0.65 8.65 39.56
N LEU A 535 1.05 7.43 39.95
CA LEU A 535 0.35 6.20 39.57
C LEU A 535 -1.07 6.15 40.16
N LYS A 536 -1.25 6.61 41.40
CA LYS A 536 -2.58 6.70 42.03
C LYS A 536 -3.50 7.63 41.22
N THR A 537 -2.98 8.79 40.81
CA THR A 537 -3.72 9.74 39.95
C THR A 537 -4.06 9.11 38.59
N ALA A 538 -3.06 8.54 37.91
CA ALA A 538 -3.23 7.91 36.60
C ALA A 538 -4.24 6.75 36.63
N ARG A 539 -4.18 5.89 37.65
CA ARG A 539 -5.15 4.78 37.84
C ARG A 539 -6.56 5.28 38.15
N SER A 540 -6.69 6.40 38.86
CA SER A 540 -8.01 6.98 39.15
C SER A 540 -8.68 7.52 37.90
N ARG A 541 -7.92 8.13 36.99
CA ARG A 541 -8.46 8.77 35.78
C ARG A 541 -8.56 7.82 34.59
N TYR A 542 -7.58 6.93 34.43
CA TYR A 542 -7.44 6.03 33.30
C TYR A 542 -7.21 4.58 33.78
N PRO A 543 -8.17 3.97 34.51
CA PRO A 543 -8.00 2.66 35.14
C PRO A 543 -7.81 1.52 34.13
N GLU A 544 -8.38 1.63 32.93
CA GLU A 544 -8.29 0.56 31.92
C GLU A 544 -6.86 0.37 31.40
N VAL A 545 -6.05 1.42 31.37
CA VAL A 545 -4.64 1.36 30.92
C VAL A 545 -3.81 0.47 31.85
N ALA A 546 -3.87 0.70 33.17
CA ALA A 546 -3.19 -0.15 34.14
C ALA A 546 -3.69 -1.61 34.08
N LYS A 547 -5.00 -1.84 33.94
CA LYS A 547 -5.56 -3.18 33.79
C LYS A 547 -5.03 -3.86 32.53
N MET A 548 -4.97 -3.14 31.41
CA MET A 548 -4.49 -3.66 30.14
C MET A 548 -3.00 -3.98 30.19
N LEU A 549 -2.17 -3.10 30.76
CA LEU A 549 -0.72 -3.34 30.95
C LEU A 549 -0.45 -4.60 31.79
N LEU A 550 -1.22 -4.80 32.86
CA LEU A 550 -1.06 -5.93 33.78
C LEU A 550 -1.68 -7.24 33.28
N ALA A 551 -2.52 -7.19 32.25
CA ALA A 551 -3.10 -8.38 31.66
C ALA A 551 -2.02 -9.17 30.91
N ASP A 552 -1.98 -10.49 31.14
CA ASP A 552 -0.99 -11.38 30.51
C ASP A 552 -1.20 -11.45 28.99
N LYS A 553 -2.41 -11.83 28.56
CA LYS A 553 -2.81 -11.95 27.15
C LYS A 553 -4.20 -11.37 26.91
N PRO A 554 -4.39 -10.04 27.03
CA PRO A 554 -5.68 -9.41 26.77
C PRO A 554 -6.08 -9.62 25.31
N LYS A 555 -7.38 -9.77 25.05
CA LYS A 555 -7.93 -9.76 23.69
C LYS A 555 -8.17 -8.31 23.25
N PRO A 556 -7.97 -7.99 21.95
CA PRO A 556 -8.30 -6.67 21.44
C PRO A 556 -9.78 -6.35 21.68
N PRO A 557 -10.11 -5.16 22.21
CA PRO A 557 -11.49 -4.70 22.30
C PRO A 557 -12.05 -4.45 20.90
N ARG A 558 -13.35 -4.14 20.81
CA ARG A 558 -13.94 -3.71 19.54
C ARG A 558 -13.42 -2.31 19.19
N LEU A 559 -12.42 -2.27 18.32
CA LEU A 559 -11.86 -1.03 17.78
C LEU A 559 -12.79 -0.46 16.70
N ARG A 560 -12.91 0.86 16.66
CA ARG A 560 -13.59 1.59 15.59
C ARG A 560 -12.54 2.46 14.92
N GLU A 561 -12.43 2.34 13.62
CA GLU A 561 -11.48 3.13 12.85
C GLU A 561 -11.74 4.64 13.03
N GLY A 562 -10.67 5.40 13.24
CA GLY A 562 -10.74 6.85 13.47
C GLY A 562 -11.36 7.29 14.80
N LEU A 563 -11.73 6.37 15.71
CA LEU A 563 -12.37 6.71 16.98
C LEU A 563 -11.68 6.01 18.16
N VAL A 564 -11.25 6.82 19.13
CA VAL A 564 -10.72 6.34 20.41
C VAL A 564 -11.54 6.96 21.55
N GLN A 565 -12.10 6.11 22.40
CA GLN A 565 -12.77 6.54 23.62
C GLN A 565 -11.71 6.88 24.69
N ILE A 566 -11.69 8.14 25.09
CA ILE A 566 -10.90 8.64 26.22
C ILE A 566 -11.20 7.82 27.49
N GLY A 567 -10.15 7.27 28.11
CA GLY A 567 -10.23 6.37 29.26
C GLY A 567 -10.85 5.00 28.99
N GLY A 568 -11.14 4.70 27.71
CA GLY A 568 -11.75 3.48 27.26
C GLY A 568 -10.77 2.31 27.15
N LYS A 569 -11.31 1.15 26.79
CA LYS A 569 -10.52 -0.06 26.56
C LYS A 569 -9.70 0.01 25.28
N ASP A 570 -10.19 0.73 24.29
CA ASP A 570 -9.51 1.04 23.03
C ASP A 570 -8.25 1.90 23.25
N GLU A 571 -8.36 3.01 23.97
CA GLU A 571 -7.19 3.83 24.37
C GLU A 571 -6.16 2.97 25.13
N ALA A 572 -6.62 2.18 26.10
CA ALA A 572 -5.77 1.27 26.86
C ALA A 572 -5.09 0.20 25.99
N TRP A 573 -5.78 -0.30 24.97
CA TRP A 573 -5.24 -1.26 24.02
C TRP A 573 -4.13 -0.65 23.17
N TYR A 574 -4.35 0.55 22.62
CA TYR A 574 -3.32 1.27 21.86
C TYR A 574 -2.12 1.60 22.74
N TYR A 575 -2.34 2.15 23.93
CA TYR A 575 -1.26 2.46 24.87
C TYR A 575 -0.41 1.24 25.19
N ARG A 576 -1.04 0.09 25.49
CA ARG A 576 -0.31 -1.16 25.75
C ARG A 576 0.50 -1.59 24.51
N THR A 577 -0.14 -1.62 23.35
CA THR A 577 0.47 -2.11 22.11
C THR A 577 1.73 -1.31 21.79
N GLU A 578 1.68 0.00 22.01
CA GLU A 578 2.80 0.89 21.70
C GLU A 578 3.89 0.96 22.77
N ASN A 579 3.60 0.65 24.05
CA ASN A 579 4.53 0.96 25.15
C ASN A 579 4.83 -0.20 26.10
N LEU A 580 4.24 -1.39 25.92
CA LEU A 580 4.51 -2.54 26.80
C LEU A 580 6.00 -2.92 26.82
N ASP A 581 6.65 -2.87 25.65
CA ASP A 581 8.07 -3.09 25.47
C ASP A 581 8.90 -2.22 26.42
N LEU A 582 8.59 -0.93 26.48
CA LEU A 582 9.26 0.06 27.30
C LEU A 582 9.03 -0.22 28.80
N TRP A 583 7.80 -0.53 29.19
CA TRP A 583 7.49 -0.90 30.59
C TRP A 583 8.21 -2.18 31.03
N GLN A 584 8.40 -3.14 30.13
CA GLN A 584 9.16 -4.37 30.40
C GLN A 584 10.66 -4.11 30.50
N ALA A 585 11.23 -3.42 29.51
CA ALA A 585 12.67 -3.16 29.41
C ALA A 585 13.21 -2.36 30.60
N THR A 586 12.41 -1.45 31.15
CA THR A 586 12.77 -0.59 32.28
C THR A 586 12.53 -1.24 33.64
N GLY A 587 11.86 -2.40 33.70
CA GLY A 587 11.40 -3.02 34.94
C GLY A 587 10.15 -2.34 35.55
N GLY A 588 9.61 -1.31 34.91
CA GLY A 588 8.40 -0.61 35.35
C GLY A 588 7.18 -1.53 35.45
N LEU A 589 7.06 -2.54 34.57
CA LEU A 589 5.95 -3.49 34.61
C LEU A 589 5.96 -4.36 35.88
N GLU A 590 7.14 -4.81 36.31
CA GLU A 590 7.29 -5.60 37.54
C GLU A 590 7.05 -4.75 38.78
N TRP A 591 7.48 -3.49 38.75
CA TRP A 591 7.13 -2.52 39.79
C TRP A 591 5.61 -2.30 39.85
N LEU A 592 4.95 -2.07 38.71
CA LEU A 592 3.51 -1.86 38.61
C LEU A 592 2.69 -3.03 39.19
N LYS A 593 3.17 -4.27 39.04
CA LYS A 593 2.54 -5.48 39.62
C LYS A 593 2.60 -5.49 41.15
N ARG A 594 3.69 -4.98 41.74
CA ARG A 594 3.93 -4.97 43.20
C ARG A 594 3.20 -3.82 43.88
N VAL A 595 3.13 -2.66 43.22
CA VAL A 595 2.42 -1.48 43.70
C VAL A 595 0.93 -1.64 43.37
N ARG A 596 0.21 -2.37 44.22
CA ARG A 596 -1.26 -2.51 44.13
C ARG A 596 -1.97 -1.32 44.75
#